data_AF-A0A9Q4SWT2-F1
#
_entry.id   AF-A0A9Q4SWT2-F1
#
_cell.length_a   1.000
_cell.length_b   1.000
_cell.length_c   1.000
_cell.angle_alpha   90.00
_cell.angle_beta   90.00
_cell.angle_gamma   90.00
#
_symmetry.space_group_name_H-M   'P 1'
#
loop_
_entity.id
_entity.type
_entity.pdbx_description
1 polymer ?
#
loop_
_entity_poly.entity_id
_entity_poly.type
_entity_poly.pdbx_seq_one_letter_code
_entity_poly.pdbx_strand_id
1 'polypeptide(L)'
;MDESRQQFEAWFNSGHGELPYSDKGKEDLKTLLFQSWQASRESLINGLEPVGYITSSGFDNIKEYGYTHLNEERSEKINIPLYKLD
;
A
#
# COMPACT_ATOMS: atom_id res chain seq x y z
N MET A 1 -7.44 -12.11 5.13
CA MET A 1 -8.00 -10.81 4.68
C MET A 1 -6.80 -9.93 4.38
N ASP A 2 -6.75 -9.25 3.23
CA ASP A 2 -5.61 -8.39 2.85
C ASP A 2 -5.51 -7.19 3.80
N GLU A 3 -4.33 -6.90 4.35
CA GLU A 3 -4.09 -5.77 5.27
C GLU A 3 -4.50 -4.43 4.64
N SER A 4 -4.34 -4.29 3.32
CA SER A 4 -4.74 -3.09 2.59
C SER A 4 -6.26 -2.84 2.65
N ARG A 5 -7.06 -3.92 2.60
CA ARG A 5 -8.52 -3.84 2.74
C ARG A 5 -8.91 -3.44 4.16
N GLN A 6 -8.22 -3.98 5.17
CA GLN A 6 -8.50 -3.62 6.56
C GLN A 6 -8.20 -2.14 6.86
N GLN A 7 -7.11 -1.60 6.31
CA GLN A 7 -6.77 -0.17 6.44
C GLN A 7 -7.84 0.72 5.80
N PHE A 8 -8.29 0.38 4.59
CA PHE A 8 -9.37 1.10 3.92
C PHE A 8 -10.68 1.04 4.72
N GLU A 9 -11.05 -0.14 5.24
CA GLU A 9 -12.27 -0.31 6.03
C GLU A 9 -12.23 0.46 7.35
N ALA A 10 -11.07 0.51 8.02
CA ALA A 10 -10.86 1.32 9.21
C ALA A 10 -11.05 2.81 8.90
N TRP A 11 -10.49 3.32 7.80
CA TRP A 11 -10.70 4.69 7.33
C TRP A 11 -12.17 4.96 7.00
N PHE A 12 -12.81 4.09 6.23
CA PHE A 12 -14.22 4.28 5.85
C PHE A 12 -15.13 4.32 7.09
N ASN A 13 -14.86 3.47 8.07
CA ASN A 13 -15.65 3.38 9.30
C ASN A 13 -15.31 4.45 10.35
N SER A 14 -14.24 5.24 10.21
CA SER A 14 -13.82 6.26 11.20
C SER A 14 -14.65 7.56 11.15
N GLY A 15 -15.89 7.50 10.67
CA GLY A 15 -16.79 8.65 10.51
C GLY A 15 -16.95 9.13 9.06
N HIS A 16 -16.26 8.51 8.10
CA HIS A 16 -16.44 8.77 6.66
C HIS A 16 -17.61 7.96 6.04
N GLY A 17 -18.17 6.99 6.78
CA GLY A 17 -19.30 6.15 6.38
C GLY A 17 -20.67 6.61 6.90
N GLU A 18 -20.74 7.66 7.72
CA GLU A 18 -21.99 8.29 8.14
C GLU A 18 -22.55 9.16 7.02
N LEU A 19 -23.01 8.49 5.97
CA LEU A 19 -23.54 9.11 4.78
C LEU A 19 -25.06 8.97 4.75
N PRO A 20 -25.79 9.94 4.17
CA PRO A 20 -27.25 9.94 4.09
C PRO A 20 -27.77 8.96 3.02
N TYR A 21 -27.22 7.75 2.97
CA TYR A 21 -27.58 6.68 2.06
C TYR A 21 -28.23 5.51 2.81
N SER A 22 -29.01 4.70 2.09
CA SER A 22 -29.45 3.40 2.59
C SER A 22 -28.26 2.48 2.84
N ASP A 23 -28.44 1.42 3.64
CA ASP A 23 -27.37 0.47 3.91
C ASP A 23 -26.80 -0.14 2.62
N LYS A 24 -27.66 -0.43 1.64
CA LYS A 24 -27.24 -0.89 0.32
C LYS A 24 -26.42 0.18 -0.42
N GLY A 25 -26.84 1.45 -0.36
CA GLY A 25 -26.10 2.56 -0.96
C GLY A 25 -24.73 2.78 -0.32
N LYS A 26 -24.60 2.59 1.00
CA LYS A 26 -23.32 2.65 1.71
C LYS A 26 -22.37 1.54 1.26
N GLU A 27 -22.88 0.31 1.09
CA GLU A 27 -22.07 -0.83 0.65
C GLU A 27 -21.59 -0.68 -0.81
N ASP A 28 -22.46 -0.21 -1.70
CA ASP A 28 -22.12 0.05 -3.09
C ASP A 28 -21.06 1.17 -3.19
N LEU A 29 -21.21 2.23 -2.39
CA LEU A 29 -20.24 3.31 -2.32
C LEU A 29 -18.89 2.86 -1.73
N LYS A 30 -18.91 2.05 -0.67
CA LYS A 30 -17.70 1.47 -0.06
C LYS A 30 -16.91 0.67 -1.09
N THR A 31 -17.61 -0.11 -1.93
CA THR A 31 -16.99 -0.89 -3.01
C THR A 31 -16.36 0.01 -4.07
N LEU A 32 -17.07 1.04 -4.54
CA LEU A 32 -16.56 1.97 -5.55
C LEU A 32 -15.34 2.76 -5.07
N LEU A 33 -15.38 3.22 -3.81
CA LEU A 33 -14.27 3.94 -3.19
C LEU A 33 -13.05 3.04 -3.02
N PHE A 34 -13.24 1.77 -2.64
CA PHE A 34 -12.14 0.82 -2.55
C PHE A 34 -11.46 0.60 -3.90
N GLN A 35 -12.23 0.40 -4.97
CA GLN A 35 -11.70 0.24 -6.33
C GLN A 35 -10.93 1.47 -6.79
N SER A 36 -11.46 2.66 -6.52
CA SER A 36 -10.82 3.93 -6.88
C SER A 36 -9.52 4.15 -6.11
N TRP A 37 -9.52 3.84 -4.81
CA TRP A 37 -8.34 3.90 -3.95
C TRP A 37 -7.26 2.92 -4.41
N GLN A 38 -7.64 1.68 -4.74
CA GLN A 38 -6.72 0.67 -5.25
C GLN A 38 -6.09 1.13 -6.58
N ALA A 39 -6.90 1.60 -7.54
CA ALA A 39 -6.41 2.11 -8.81
C ALA A 39 -5.47 3.31 -8.63
N SER A 40 -5.78 4.23 -7.71
CA SER A 40 -4.92 5.36 -7.38
C SER A 40 -3.58 4.91 -6.78
N ARG A 41 -3.58 3.91 -5.89
CA ARG A 41 -2.35 3.36 -5.30
C ARG A 41 -1.49 2.67 -6.35
N GLU A 42 -2.09 1.86 -7.22
CA GLU A 42 -1.37 1.20 -8.31
C GLU A 42 -0.78 2.23 -9.27
N SER A 43 -1.54 3.26 -9.63
CA SER A 43 -1.03 4.37 -10.45
C SER A 43 0.12 5.11 -9.79
N LEU A 44 0.05 5.37 -8.48
CA LEU A 44 1.12 6.02 -7.74
C LEU A 44 2.38 5.14 -7.75
N ILE A 45 2.26 3.86 -7.41
CA ILE A 45 3.39 2.92 -7.37
C ILE A 45 4.03 2.78 -8.76
N ASN A 46 3.23 2.68 -9.82
CA ASN A 46 3.74 2.55 -11.20
C ASN A 46 4.36 3.85 -11.72
N GLY A 47 3.97 5.00 -11.20
CA GLY A 47 4.53 6.31 -11.56
C GLY A 47 5.79 6.69 -10.77
N LEU A 48 6.08 5.98 -9.67
CA LEU A 48 7.28 6.21 -8.87
C LEU A 48 8.43 5.35 -9.38
N GLU A 49 9.56 5.98 -9.70
CA GLU A 49 10.80 5.25 -9.92
C GLU A 49 11.35 4.75 -8.56
N PRO A 50 11.66 3.45 -8.41
CA PRO A 50 12.31 2.94 -7.22
C PRO A 50 13.68 3.62 -7.01
N VAL A 51 13.99 3.99 -5.77
CA VAL A 51 15.32 4.51 -5.40
C VAL A 51 16.35 3.39 -5.17
N GLY A 52 15.89 2.14 -5.19
CA GLY A 52 16.70 0.94 -5.05
C GLY A 52 15.86 -0.27 -4.68
N TYR A 53 16.52 -1.40 -4.53
CA TYR A 53 15.91 -2.70 -4.24
C TYR A 53 16.60 -3.39 -3.07
N ILE A 54 15.81 -4.15 -2.31
CA ILE A 54 16.31 -4.98 -1.22
C ILE A 54 15.95 -6.45 -1.42
N THR A 55 16.69 -7.31 -0.74
CA THR A 55 16.34 -8.72 -0.57
C THR A 55 15.22 -8.88 0.43
N SER A 56 14.56 -10.04 0.45
CA SER A 56 13.57 -10.38 1.48
C SER A 56 14.15 -10.31 2.89
N SER A 57 15.41 -10.74 3.07
CA SER A 57 16.14 -10.62 4.34
C SER A 57 16.48 -9.17 4.73
N GLY A 58 16.32 -8.22 3.82
CA GLY A 58 16.50 -6.80 4.11
C GLY A 58 15.53 -6.28 5.17
N PHE A 59 14.32 -6.86 5.27
CA PHE A 59 13.38 -6.52 6.33
C PHE A 59 13.88 -6.90 7.72
N ASP A 60 14.46 -8.10 7.85
CA ASP A 60 15.04 -8.57 9.11
C ASP A 60 16.23 -7.67 9.52
N ASN A 61 17.08 -7.29 8.55
CA ASN A 61 18.19 -6.38 8.80
C ASN A 61 17.73 -5.00 9.30
N ILE A 62 16.69 -4.43 8.68
CA ILE A 62 16.13 -3.14 9.14
C ILE A 62 15.60 -3.28 10.58
N LYS A 63 14.91 -4.38 10.89
CA LYS A 63 14.33 -4.61 12.21
C LYS A 63 15.38 -4.81 13.31
N GLU A 64 16.47 -5.51 12.99
CA GLU A 64 17.53 -5.82 13.96
C GLU A 64 18.56 -4.69 14.09
N TYR A 65 18.99 -4.10 12.97
CA TYR A 65 20.11 -3.16 12.93
C TYR A 65 19.72 -1.73 12.61
N GLY A 66 18.46 -1.48 12.18
CA GLY A 66 17.99 -0.15 11.78
C GLY A 66 18.39 0.27 10.36
N TYR A 67 19.09 -0.59 9.60
CA TYR A 67 19.49 -0.32 8.23
C TYR A 67 19.61 -1.61 7.40
N THR A 68 19.63 -1.47 6.07
CA THR A 68 19.94 -2.56 5.14
C THR A 68 20.68 -2.01 3.91
N HIS A 69 21.36 -2.88 3.17
CA HIS A 69 22.03 -2.51 1.93
C HIS A 69 21.00 -2.35 0.81
N LEU A 70 21.09 -1.22 0.11
CA LEU A 70 20.32 -0.93 -1.10
C LEU A 70 21.09 -1.40 -2.33
N ASN A 71 20.38 -2.00 -3.28
CA ASN A 71 20.91 -2.37 -4.57
C ASN A 71 20.26 -1.51 -5.65
N GLU A 72 21.05 -1.05 -6.61
CA GLU A 72 20.53 -0.22 -7.71
C GLU A 72 19.68 -1.04 -8.69
N GLU A 73 20.02 -2.32 -8.90
CA GLU A 73 19.37 -3.18 -9.87
C GLU A 73 18.54 -4.30 -9.23
N ARG A 74 17.46 -4.66 -9.94
CA ARG A 74 16.60 -5.79 -9.60
C ARG A 74 17.24 -7.11 -10.03
N SER A 75 17.16 -8.12 -9.17
CA SER A 75 17.50 -9.52 -9.50
C SER A 75 16.50 -10.49 -8.88
N GLU A 76 16.66 -11.80 -9.12
CA GLU A 76 15.76 -12.83 -8.56
C GLU A 76 15.68 -12.77 -7.02
N LYS A 77 16.80 -12.48 -6.35
CA LYS A 77 16.88 -12.41 -4.88
C LYS A 77 16.63 -10.99 -4.35
N ILE A 78 16.77 -9.98 -5.19
CA ILE A 78 16.69 -8.56 -4.86
C ILE A 78 15.53 -7.97 -5.67
N ASN A 79 14.32 -8.11 -5.15
CA ASN A 79 13.11 -7.85 -5.94
C ASN A 79 12.08 -6.96 -5.25
N ILE A 80 12.36 -6.48 -4.04
CA ILE A 80 11.47 -5.56 -3.32
C ILE A 80 11.89 -4.12 -3.63
N PRO A 81 11.09 -3.36 -4.39
CA PRO A 81 11.40 -1.96 -4.68
C PRO A 81 11.18 -1.10 -3.45
N LEU A 82 12.06 -0.12 -3.26
CA LEU A 82 11.89 0.94 -2.27
C LEU A 82 11.63 2.26 -2.98
N TYR A 83 10.66 3.00 -2.47
CA TYR A 83 10.26 4.29 -2.99
C TYR A 83 10.56 5.35 -1.94
N LYS A 84 11.01 6.53 -2.38
CA LYS A 84 11.17 7.67 -1.49
C LYS A 84 9.82 8.34 -1.32
N LEU A 85 9.44 8.59 -0.07
CA LEU A 85 8.36 9.51 0.26
C LEU A 85 8.98 10.90 0.34
N ASP A 86 8.51 11.84 -0.49
CA ASP A 86 8.90 13.25 -0.42
C ASP A 86 8.34 13.94 0.84
#